data_AF-A0A9X4KUJ4-F1
#
_entry.id   AF-A0A9X4KUJ4-F1
#
_cell.length_a   1.000
_cell.length_b   1.000
_cell.length_c   1.000
_cell.angle_alpha   90.00
_cell.angle_beta   90.00
_cell.angle_gamma   90.00
#
_symmetry.space_group_name_H-M   'P 1'
#
loop_
_entity.id
_entity.type
_entity.pdbx_description
1 polymer ?
#
loop_
_entity_poly.entity_id
_entity_poly.type
_entity_poly.pdbx_seq_one_letter_code
_entity_poly.pdbx_strand_id
1 'polypeptide(L)'
;MSIAYLEDVANPDILQELEDRIGRLDVDLIINTGELAELIEDNPYSPFPQLMITERPDAAVSQIAQGRFAVLVDRSPTVLIGPSSFVTFFQNIDDYSTRWSIATFIRMLRFLAFFYLDQLAGVLYRHLVF
;
A
#
# COMPACT_ATOMS: atom_id res chain seq x y z
N MET A 1 -8.04 -7.69 16.29
CA MET A 1 -7.58 -7.52 14.89
C MET A 1 -8.54 -8.27 13.99
N SER A 2 -8.91 -7.69 12.86
CA SER A 2 -9.85 -8.30 11.92
C SER A 2 -9.36 -8.11 10.49
N ILE A 3 -9.55 -9.12 9.64
CA ILE A 3 -9.21 -9.08 8.21
C ILE A 3 -10.51 -8.95 7.41
N ALA A 4 -10.54 -8.02 6.46
CA ALA A 4 -11.64 -7.79 5.54
C ALA A 4 -11.15 -7.98 4.11
N TYR A 5 -11.85 -8.79 3.33
CA TYR A 5 -11.55 -9.05 1.93
C TYR A 5 -12.84 -9.45 1.20
N LEU A 6 -12.79 -9.45 -0.15
CA LEU A 6 -13.88 -9.93 -0.98
C LEU A 6 -13.54 -11.34 -1.46
N GLU A 7 -14.30 -12.34 -1.01
CA GLU A 7 -14.02 -13.77 -1.23
C GLU A 7 -13.89 -14.14 -2.71
N ASP A 8 -14.73 -13.57 -3.57
CA ASP A 8 -14.73 -13.87 -5.01
C ASP A 8 -13.55 -13.27 -5.79
N VAL A 9 -12.80 -12.33 -5.21
CA VAL A 9 -11.77 -11.54 -5.92
C VAL A 9 -10.39 -11.67 -5.27
N ALA A 10 -10.33 -11.87 -3.96
CA ALA A 10 -9.07 -11.98 -3.25
C ALA A 10 -8.34 -13.29 -3.61
N ASN A 11 -7.01 -13.23 -3.70
CA ASN A 11 -6.20 -14.42 -3.91
C ASN A 11 -6.08 -15.21 -2.59
N PRO A 12 -6.57 -16.46 -2.52
CA PRO A 12 -6.54 -17.26 -1.29
C PRO A 12 -5.11 -17.56 -0.81
N ASP A 13 -4.14 -17.71 -1.72
CA ASP A 13 -2.75 -17.98 -1.34
C ASP A 13 -2.14 -16.80 -0.57
N ILE A 14 -2.49 -15.57 -0.99
CA ILE A 14 -2.01 -14.33 -0.35
C ILE A 14 -2.69 -14.14 1.02
N LEU A 15 -3.97 -14.50 1.14
CA LEU A 15 -4.69 -14.47 2.41
C LEU A 15 -4.11 -15.48 3.40
N GLN A 16 -3.84 -16.71 2.95
CA GLN A 16 -3.22 -17.74 3.79
C GLN A 16 -1.83 -17.29 4.27
N GLU A 17 -1.03 -16.70 3.38
CA GLU A 17 0.29 -16.18 3.73
C GLU A 17 0.20 -15.04 4.76
N LEU A 18 -0.77 -14.13 4.60
CA LEU A 18 -1.04 -13.07 5.58
C LEU A 18 -1.42 -13.66 6.95
N GLU A 19 -2.36 -14.61 6.99
CA GLU A 19 -2.80 -15.27 8.23
C GLU A 19 -1.65 -16.01 8.92
N ASP A 20 -0.84 -16.73 8.15
CA ASP A 20 0.36 -17.42 8.64
C ASP A 20 1.36 -16.45 9.26
N ARG A 21 1.58 -15.29 8.64
CA ARG A 21 2.49 -14.25 9.15
C ARG A 21 1.98 -13.67 10.45
N ILE A 22 0.72 -13.26 10.49
CA ILE A 22 0.09 -12.71 11.69
C ILE A 22 0.13 -13.75 12.82
N GLY A 23 -0.13 -15.03 12.52
CA GLY A 23 -0.10 -16.12 13.49
C GLY A 23 1.28 -16.44 14.06
N ARG A 24 2.37 -16.02 13.40
CA ARG A 24 3.75 -16.18 13.88
C ARG A 24 4.26 -14.99 14.71
N LEU A 25 3.49 -13.91 14.81
CA LEU A 25 3.88 -12.74 15.59
C LEU A 25 3.84 -13.08 17.08
N ASP A 26 5.00 -13.07 17.74
CA ASP A 26 5.14 -13.19 19.19
C ASP A 26 5.33 -11.79 19.79
N VAL A 27 4.24 -11.02 19.82
CA VAL A 27 4.21 -9.64 20.36
C VAL A 27 3.04 -9.49 21.33
N ASP A 28 3.32 -8.92 22.51
CA ASP A 28 2.30 -8.74 23.55
C ASP A 28 1.24 -7.69 23.18
N LEU A 29 1.62 -6.70 22.37
CA LEU A 29 0.77 -5.59 21.97
C LEU A 29 1.20 -5.02 20.62
N ILE A 30 0.23 -4.73 19.76
CA ILE A 30 0.39 -3.91 18.56
C ILE A 30 -0.30 -2.58 18.84
N ILE A 31 0.47 -1.49 18.82
CA ILE A 31 0.04 -0.13 19.17
C ILE A 31 -0.73 0.51 18.02
N ASN A 32 -0.28 0.29 16.78
CA ASN A 32 -0.91 0.88 15.61
C ASN A 32 -0.68 0.06 14.34
N THR A 33 -1.40 0.44 13.28
CA THR A 33 -1.36 -0.19 11.95
C THR A 33 0.02 -0.11 11.28
N GLY A 34 0.83 0.90 11.60
CA GLY A 34 2.20 1.02 11.08
C GLY A 34 3.17 0.02 11.70
N GLU A 35 3.08 -0.20 13.01
CA GLU A 35 3.86 -1.24 13.69
C GLU A 35 3.52 -2.63 13.15
N LEU A 36 2.22 -2.91 12.94
CA LEU A 36 1.83 -4.15 12.27
C LEU A 36 2.45 -4.24 10.87
N ALA A 37 2.41 -3.17 10.08
CA ALA A 37 2.96 -3.16 8.73
C ALA A 37 4.43 -3.56 8.71
N GLU A 38 5.25 -2.98 9.61
CA GLU A 38 6.67 -3.30 9.74
C GLU A 38 6.90 -4.76 10.14
N LEU A 39 6.06 -5.31 11.02
CA LEU A 39 6.18 -6.69 11.50
C LEU A 39 5.86 -7.76 10.44
N ILE A 40 4.96 -7.46 9.50
CA ILE A 40 4.52 -8.42 8.48
C ILE A 40 5.11 -8.15 7.08
N GLU A 41 5.95 -7.11 6.94
CA GLU A 41 6.59 -6.74 5.68
C GLU A 41 7.69 -7.75 5.28
N ASP A 42 7.70 -8.16 4.00
CA ASP A 42 8.66 -9.19 3.53
C ASP A 42 10.08 -8.70 3.35
N ASN A 43 10.19 -7.45 2.92
CA ASN A 43 11.43 -6.87 2.45
C ASN A 43 11.53 -5.45 3.02
N PRO A 44 12.00 -5.35 4.28
CA PRO A 44 12.22 -4.06 4.94
C PRO A 44 13.25 -3.17 4.21
N TYR A 45 14.09 -3.75 3.34
CA TYR A 45 15.05 -3.02 2.53
C TYR A 45 14.48 -2.55 1.19
N SER A 46 13.23 -2.91 0.88
CA SER A 46 12.54 -2.38 -0.28
C SER A 46 12.34 -0.87 -0.11
N PRO A 47 12.73 -0.05 -1.10
CA PRO A 47 12.42 1.38 -1.08
C PRO A 47 10.92 1.65 -1.30
N PHE A 48 10.17 0.64 -1.71
CA PHE A 48 8.72 0.72 -1.92
C PHE A 48 7.97 -0.01 -0.81
N PRO A 49 6.97 0.64 -0.19
CA PRO A 49 6.15 -0.02 0.82
C PRO A 49 5.37 -1.17 0.19
N GLN A 50 5.27 -2.28 0.92
CA GLN A 50 4.52 -3.47 0.46
C GLN A 50 3.09 -3.51 0.98
N LEU A 51 2.78 -2.59 1.91
CA LEU A 51 1.48 -2.39 2.50
C LEU A 51 1.16 -0.91 2.49
N MET A 52 -0.11 -0.58 2.38
CA MET A 52 -0.60 0.79 2.42
C MET A 52 -1.40 1.02 3.69
N ILE A 53 -1.28 2.21 4.25
CA ILE A 53 -2.07 2.62 5.40
C ILE A 53 -3.02 3.72 4.95
N THR A 54 -4.30 3.60 5.31
CA THR A 54 -5.28 4.63 5.00
C THR A 54 -6.24 4.85 6.15
N GLU A 55 -6.58 6.11 6.40
CA GLU A 55 -7.69 6.51 7.28
C GLU A 55 -9.03 6.58 6.53
N ARG A 56 -8.97 6.54 5.19
CA ARG A 56 -10.12 6.75 4.30
C ARG A 56 -10.86 5.41 4.06
N PRO A 57 -12.10 5.24 4.55
CA PRO A 57 -12.83 3.98 4.39
C PRO A 57 -13.22 3.71 2.94
N ASP A 58 -13.49 4.74 2.16
CA ASP A 58 -13.75 4.64 0.71
C ASP A 58 -12.52 4.13 -0.04
N ALA A 59 -11.32 4.57 0.35
CA ALA A 59 -10.06 4.05 -0.18
C ALA A 59 -9.88 2.57 0.13
N ALA A 60 -10.17 2.14 1.37
CA ALA A 60 -10.10 0.74 1.77
C ALA A 60 -11.06 -0.14 0.95
N VAL A 61 -12.33 0.28 0.80
CA VAL A 61 -13.33 -0.46 0.01
C VAL A 61 -12.91 -0.57 -1.46
N SER A 62 -12.41 0.51 -2.05
CA SER A 62 -11.93 0.52 -3.45
C SER A 62 -10.77 -0.46 -3.66
N GLN A 63 -9.86 -0.56 -2.70
CA GLN A 63 -8.74 -1.49 -2.76
C GLN A 63 -9.19 -2.95 -2.56
N ILE A 64 -10.10 -3.21 -1.63
CA ILE A 64 -10.69 -4.54 -1.43
C ILE A 64 -11.39 -5.02 -2.71
N ALA A 65 -12.15 -4.13 -3.36
CA ALA A 65 -12.81 -4.43 -4.62
C ALA A 65 -11.84 -4.78 -5.78
N GLN A 66 -10.56 -4.42 -5.65
CA GLN A 66 -9.50 -4.79 -6.60
C GLN A 66 -8.79 -6.11 -6.23
N GLY A 67 -9.30 -6.86 -5.26
CA GLY A 67 -8.76 -8.15 -4.83
C GLY A 67 -7.70 -8.06 -3.73
N ARG A 68 -7.62 -6.92 -3.04
CA ARG A 68 -6.72 -6.74 -1.89
C ARG A 68 -7.42 -7.07 -0.58
N PHE A 69 -6.65 -7.40 0.44
CA PHE A 69 -7.13 -7.49 1.80
C PHE A 69 -6.95 -6.16 2.52
N ALA A 70 -7.76 -5.97 3.56
CA ALA A 70 -7.62 -4.90 4.52
C ALA A 70 -7.56 -5.49 5.93
N VAL A 71 -6.73 -4.91 6.79
CA VAL A 71 -6.53 -5.38 8.15
C VAL A 71 -6.77 -4.24 9.12
N LEU A 72 -7.68 -4.48 10.05
CA LEU A 72 -8.08 -3.54 11.09
C LEU A 72 -7.39 -3.92 12.39
N VAL A 73 -6.59 -2.99 12.91
CA VAL A 73 -5.93 -3.11 14.21
C VAL A 73 -6.80 -2.44 15.26
N ASP A 74 -6.93 -3.07 16.43
CA ASP A 74 -7.72 -2.49 17.52
C ASP A 74 -7.12 -1.14 17.95
N ARG A 75 -7.99 -0.18 18.27
CA ARG A 75 -7.63 1.19 18.66
C ARG A 75 -6.81 2.00 17.64
N SER A 76 -6.71 1.57 16.38
CA SER A 76 -6.09 2.36 15.32
C SER A 76 -7.15 3.04 14.43
N PRO A 77 -7.02 4.35 14.12
CA PRO A 77 -7.94 5.03 13.21
C PRO A 77 -7.65 4.73 11.73
N THR A 78 -6.63 3.93 11.44
CA THR A 78 -6.18 3.60 10.10
C THR A 78 -6.29 2.10 9.83
N VAL A 79 -6.41 1.76 8.55
CA VAL A 79 -6.53 0.39 8.04
C VAL A 79 -5.31 0.06 7.20
N LEU A 80 -4.75 -1.13 7.39
CA LEU A 80 -3.66 -1.67 6.59
C LEU A 80 -4.23 -2.34 5.34
N ILE A 81 -3.64 -2.14 4.17
CA ILE A 81 -4.11 -2.70 2.91
C ILE A 81 -2.95 -3.39 2.21
N GLY A 82 -3.18 -4.61 1.74
CA GLY A 82 -2.17 -5.39 1.03
C GLY A 82 -2.79 -6.40 0.05
N PRO A 83 -1.98 -6.98 -0.85
CA PRO A 83 -0.61 -6.58 -1.14
C PRO A 83 -0.59 -5.25 -1.90
N SER A 84 0.45 -4.45 -1.70
CA SER A 84 0.73 -3.27 -2.54
C SER A 84 1.85 -3.57 -3.53
N SER A 85 1.84 -2.82 -4.64
CA SER A 85 2.85 -2.91 -5.68
C SER A 85 3.23 -1.51 -6.12
N PHE A 86 4.37 -1.36 -6.79
CA PHE A 86 4.84 -0.08 -7.32
C PHE A 86 3.75 0.68 -8.08
N VAL A 87 2.99 0.00 -8.94
CA VAL A 87 1.93 0.60 -9.76
C VAL A 87 0.79 1.16 -8.91
N THR A 88 0.54 0.58 -7.74
CA THR A 88 -0.53 1.00 -6.83
C THR A 88 -0.36 2.45 -6.39
N PHE A 89 0.89 2.90 -6.17
CA PHE A 89 1.19 4.26 -5.73
C PHE A 89 0.89 5.33 -6.78
N PHE A 90 0.68 4.95 -8.04
CA PHE A 90 0.31 5.87 -9.11
C PHE A 90 -1.20 5.99 -9.29
N GLN A 91 -1.99 5.21 -8.55
CA GLN A 91 -3.45 5.17 -8.62
C GLN A 91 -4.03 5.85 -7.37
N ASN A 92 -4.70 6.99 -7.56
CA ASN A 92 -5.42 7.64 -6.48
C ASN A 92 -6.91 7.30 -6.56
N ILE A 93 -7.57 7.20 -5.40
CA ILE A 93 -9.03 7.01 -5.37
C ILE A 93 -9.76 8.14 -6.08
N ASP A 94 -9.25 9.36 -6.01
CA ASP A 94 -9.85 10.53 -6.66
C ASP A 94 -9.77 10.44 -8.20
N ASP A 95 -8.87 9.61 -8.75
CA ASP A 95 -8.81 9.37 -10.21
C ASP A 95 -10.13 8.75 -10.71
N TYR A 96 -10.79 7.92 -9.88
CA TYR A 96 -12.06 7.25 -10.21
C TYR A 96 -13.26 8.21 -10.21
N SER A 97 -13.12 9.38 -9.59
CA SER A 97 -14.14 10.43 -9.57
C SER A 97 -14.08 11.33 -10.81
N THR A 98 -13.04 11.21 -11.63
CA THR A 98 -12.83 12.02 -12.83
C THR A 98 -13.10 11.23 -14.12
N ARG A 99 -13.29 11.94 -15.24
CA ARG A 99 -13.43 11.27 -16.55
C ARG A 99 -12.18 10.45 -16.83
N TRP A 100 -12.37 9.22 -17.33
CA TRP A 100 -11.30 8.27 -17.61
C TRP A 100 -10.15 8.86 -18.44
N SER A 101 -10.45 9.76 -19.39
CA SER A 101 -9.45 10.42 -20.22
C SER A 101 -8.55 11.36 -19.42
N ILE A 102 -9.12 12.12 -18.48
CA ILE A 102 -8.38 13.02 -17.59
C ILE A 102 -7.59 12.20 -16.57
N ALA A 103 -8.21 11.18 -15.96
CA ALA A 103 -7.55 10.29 -15.02
C ALA A 103 -6.30 9.63 -15.62
N THR A 104 -6.44 9.12 -16.85
CA THR A 104 -5.33 8.47 -17.57
C THR A 104 -4.22 9.46 -17.90
N PHE A 105 -4.57 10.67 -18.32
CA PHE A 105 -3.60 11.73 -18.59
C PHE A 105 -2.80 12.11 -17.34
N ILE A 106 -3.49 12.32 -16.21
CA ILE A 106 -2.83 12.63 -14.92
C ILE A 106 -1.93 11.47 -14.48
N ARG A 107 -2.38 10.22 -14.65
CA ARG A 107 -1.59 9.04 -14.32
C ARG A 107 -0.30 8.97 -15.14
N MET A 108 -0.37 9.26 -16.45
CA MET A 108 0.83 9.36 -17.30
C MET A 108 1.78 10.47 -16.84
N LEU A 109 1.24 11.64 -16.44
CA LEU A 109 2.07 12.72 -15.89
C LEU A 109 2.78 12.31 -14.59
N ARG A 110 2.13 11.55 -13.70
CA ARG A 110 2.77 11.04 -12.47
C ARG A 110 3.94 10.10 -12.79
N PHE A 111 3.78 9.21 -13.78
CA PHE A 111 4.88 8.35 -14.21
C PHE A 111 6.05 9.16 -14.77
N LEU A 112 5.78 10.13 -15.66
CA LEU A 112 6.83 11.00 -16.19
C LEU A 112 7.53 11.78 -15.07
N ALA A 113 6.76 12.39 -14.16
CA ALA A 113 7.30 13.13 -13.03
C ALA A 113 8.18 12.25 -12.14
N PHE A 114 7.78 11.01 -11.87
CA PHE A 114 8.59 10.05 -11.12
C PHE A 114 9.96 9.82 -11.79
N PHE A 115 10.00 9.54 -13.09
CA PHE A 115 11.27 9.33 -13.80
C PHE A 115 12.14 10.60 -13.87
N TYR A 116 11.54 11.79 -13.97
CA TYR A 116 12.29 13.04 -13.90
C TYR A 116 12.87 13.30 -12.51
N LEU A 117 12.10 13.04 -11.44
CA LEU A 117 12.54 13.22 -10.06
C LEU A 117 13.64 12.23 -9.67
N ASP A 118 13.52 10.98 -10.08
CA ASP A 118 14.55 9.95 -9.85
C ASP A 118 15.91 10.37 -10.43
N GLN A 119 15.91 10.86 -11.67
CA GLN A 119 17.13 11.40 -12.30
C GLN A 119 17.67 12.63 -11.57
N LEU A 120 16.80 13.57 -11.18
CA LEU A 120 17.21 14.77 -10.46
C LEU A 120 17.81 14.45 -9.09
N ALA A 121 17.19 13.53 -8.34
CA ALA A 121 17.70 13.06 -7.06
C ALA A 121 19.10 12.44 -7.20
N GLY A 122 19.30 11.63 -8.24
CA GLY A 122 20.62 11.06 -8.57
C GLY A 122 21.68 12.12 -8.89
N VAL A 123 21.31 13.21 -9.57
CA VAL A 123 22.23 14.33 -9.87
C VAL A 123 22.56 15.11 -8.59
N LEU A 124 21.56 15.44 -7.77
CA LEU A 124 21.75 16.18 -6.54
C LEU A 124 22.63 15.41 -5.54
N TYR A 125 22.38 14.10 -5.40
CA TYR A 125 23.21 13.22 -4.57
C TYR A 125 24.68 13.24 -5.02
N ARG A 126 24.92 13.22 -6.35
CA ARG A 126 26.27 13.32 -6.90
C ARG A 126 26.94 14.67 -6.65
N HIS A 127 26.20 15.78 -6.56
CA HIS A 127 26.77 17.09 -6.25
C HIS A 127 26.95 17.38 -4.76
N LEU A 128 26.27 16.65 -3.87
CA LEU A 128 26.42 16.82 -2.43
C LEU A 128 27.52 15.92 -1.83
N VAL A 129 27.90 14.85 -2.54
CA VAL A 129 28.86 13.83 -2.07
C VAL A 129 30.27 14.03 -2.68
N PHE A 130 30.43 14.88 -3.69
CA PHE A 130 31.71 15.26 -4.32
C PHE A 130 31.85 16.78 -4.38
#